data_AF-A0AAN7BMN2-F1
#
_entry.id   AF-A0AAN7BMN2-F1
#
_cell.length_a   1.000
_cell.length_b   1.000
_cell.length_c   1.000
_cell.angle_alpha   90.00
_cell.angle_beta   90.00
_cell.angle_gamma   90.00
#
_symmetry.space_group_name_H-M   'P 1'
#
loop_
_entity.id
_entity.type
_entity.pdbx_description
1 polymer ?
#
loop_
_entity_poly.entity_id
_entity_poly.type
_entity_poly.pdbx_seq_one_letter_code
_entity_poly.pdbx_strand_id
1 'polypeptide(L)'
;MYTEDRDLFVLLHSTSDTASLKLLVSILSSPEDQHANILRSQSASLHSMFSSCHVHDWRLYLREKDSGFYDVNNLAMTPKLSRPGQESFDRVKTLRRMVDSILFTRACCQSHRDVLKTFSALPVTTTLGSTITTHSNLLDTYIEGCNTLTNSINNSIGLVENTLLLHNQLETAKLDTEIRDMTKQMKNSIADNASIMVKVRDLTAQNNTVLERVKHLTEQNGAVMEKVQELTQNSVNDSVVVTLITVLSAFYLPGRFVALSSFSFCVCH
;
A
#
# COMPACT_ATOMS: atom_id res chain seq x y z
N MET A 1 24.10 51.46 -37.38
CA MET A 1 23.03 52.35 -36.91
C MET A 1 22.05 51.51 -36.13
N TYR A 2 21.95 51.71 -34.81
CA TYR A 2 20.79 51.24 -34.06
C TYR A 2 19.64 52.18 -34.38
N THR A 3 18.52 51.65 -34.88
CA THR A 3 17.28 52.42 -35.04
C THR A 3 16.51 52.40 -33.72
N GLU A 4 16.00 53.57 -33.35
CA GLU A 4 15.53 53.92 -32.00
C GLU A 4 14.24 53.20 -31.59
N ASP A 5 14.16 52.92 -30.28
CA ASP A 5 12.96 52.95 -29.42
C ASP A 5 11.61 52.60 -30.07
N ARG A 6 11.34 51.29 -30.16
CA ARG A 6 9.96 50.76 -30.21
C ARG A 6 9.65 49.98 -28.94
N ASP A 7 9.15 50.69 -27.93
CA ASP A 7 8.58 50.07 -26.73
C ASP A 7 7.34 49.23 -27.11
N LEU A 8 7.49 47.90 -27.08
CA LEU A 8 6.40 46.97 -27.37
C LEU A 8 5.51 46.77 -26.13
N PHE A 9 4.47 47.57 -26.01
CA PHE A 9 3.45 47.40 -24.97
C PHE A 9 2.42 46.33 -25.34
N VAL A 10 2.59 45.11 -24.85
CA VAL A 10 1.60 44.03 -24.98
C VAL A 10 0.59 44.09 -23.82
N LEU A 11 -0.59 44.69 -24.05
CA LEU A 11 -1.73 44.52 -23.13
C LEU A 11 -2.41 43.18 -23.39
N LEU A 12 -2.26 42.23 -22.45
CA LEU A 12 -2.82 40.88 -22.61
C LEU A 12 -4.33 40.81 -22.33
N HIS A 13 -4.86 41.62 -21.41
CA HIS A 13 -6.29 41.67 -21.10
C HIS A 13 -6.82 43.10 -20.90
N SER A 14 -7.34 43.69 -21.98
CA SER A 14 -8.32 44.79 -21.84
C SER A 14 -9.71 44.18 -21.68
N THR A 15 -10.37 44.47 -20.56
CA THR A 15 -11.77 44.09 -20.38
C THR A 15 -12.65 44.81 -21.39
N SER A 16 -13.56 44.06 -22.01
CA SER A 16 -14.45 44.55 -23.06
C SER A 16 -15.25 45.77 -22.61
N ASP A 17 -15.19 46.84 -23.41
CA ASP A 17 -15.90 48.12 -23.24
C ASP A 17 -15.49 49.01 -22.04
N THR A 18 -14.19 49.20 -21.84
CA THR A 18 -13.67 50.27 -20.96
C THR A 18 -13.31 51.55 -21.72
N ALA A 19 -13.42 52.71 -21.07
CA ALA A 19 -13.00 54.00 -21.64
C ALA A 19 -11.51 54.02 -22.04
N SER A 20 -10.69 53.23 -21.34
CA SER A 20 -9.27 53.02 -21.61
C SER A 20 -9.02 52.27 -22.93
N LEU A 21 -9.90 51.32 -23.28
CA LEU A 21 -9.85 50.62 -24.58
C LEU A 21 -10.20 51.60 -25.72
N LYS A 22 -11.17 52.49 -25.50
CA LYS A 22 -11.52 53.58 -26.44
C LYS A 22 -10.36 54.58 -26.59
N LEU A 23 -9.63 54.87 -25.52
CA LEU A 23 -8.40 55.67 -25.55
C LEU A 23 -7.34 55.01 -26.44
N LEU A 24 -7.06 53.73 -26.21
CA LEU A 24 -6.08 52.94 -26.97
C LEU A 24 -6.44 52.87 -28.47
N VAL A 25 -7.71 52.62 -28.79
CA VAL A 25 -8.22 52.66 -30.17
C VAL A 25 -8.08 54.06 -30.77
N SER A 26 -8.35 55.14 -30.02
CA SER A 26 -8.18 56.51 -30.52
C SER A 26 -6.71 56.86 -30.82
N ILE A 27 -5.77 56.36 -30.01
CA ILE A 27 -4.33 56.49 -30.26
C ILE A 27 -3.95 55.72 -31.53
N LEU A 28 -4.32 54.43 -31.61
CA LEU A 28 -4.00 53.55 -32.75
C LEU A 28 -4.69 53.97 -34.07
N SER A 29 -5.78 54.71 -34.02
CA SER A 29 -6.51 55.23 -35.20
C SER A 29 -6.05 56.62 -35.63
N SER A 30 -5.12 57.25 -34.90
CA SER A 30 -4.56 58.56 -35.24
C SER A 30 -3.34 58.44 -36.19
N PRO A 31 -2.93 59.50 -36.89
CA PRO A 31 -1.67 59.50 -37.66
C PRO A 31 -0.45 59.30 -36.74
N GLU A 32 0.58 58.57 -37.20
CA GLU A 32 1.79 58.28 -36.40
C GLU A 32 2.43 59.56 -35.83
N ASP A 33 2.48 60.65 -36.61
CA ASP A 33 3.01 61.96 -36.20
C ASP A 33 2.28 62.58 -34.98
N GLN A 34 1.05 62.12 -34.69
CA GLN A 34 0.24 62.61 -33.57
C GLN A 34 0.30 61.70 -32.34
N HIS A 35 0.74 60.43 -32.48
CA HIS A 35 0.79 59.47 -31.38
C HIS A 35 1.59 60.02 -30.19
N ALA A 36 2.79 60.55 -30.43
CA ALA A 36 3.65 61.10 -29.38
C ALA A 36 2.99 62.28 -28.61
N ASN A 37 2.21 63.11 -29.29
CA ASN A 37 1.51 64.24 -28.65
C ASN A 37 0.29 63.76 -27.84
N ILE A 38 -0.48 62.81 -28.36
CA ILE A 38 -1.61 62.22 -27.64
C ILE A 38 -1.10 61.48 -26.39
N LEU A 39 -0.09 60.62 -26.53
CA LEU A 39 0.56 59.90 -25.42
C LEU A 39 1.09 60.84 -24.33
N ARG A 40 1.74 61.96 -24.69
CA ARG A 40 2.17 62.98 -23.72
C ARG A 40 0.99 63.62 -23.00
N SER A 41 -0.04 64.04 -23.74
CA SER A 41 -1.22 64.72 -23.20
C SER A 41 -2.11 63.82 -22.29
N GLN A 42 -2.05 62.50 -22.48
CA GLN A 42 -2.92 61.52 -21.79
C GLN A 42 -2.12 60.50 -20.95
N SER A 43 -0.82 60.73 -20.74
CA SER A 43 0.11 59.89 -19.98
C SER A 43 -0.46 59.41 -18.63
N ALA A 44 -1.06 60.31 -17.85
CA ALA A 44 -1.73 59.98 -16.58
C ALA A 44 -2.85 58.92 -16.74
N SER A 45 -3.67 59.02 -17.79
CA SER A 45 -4.77 58.07 -18.06
C SER A 45 -4.22 56.71 -18.46
N LEU A 46 -3.12 56.69 -19.23
CA LEU A 46 -2.43 55.46 -19.63
C LEU A 46 -1.78 54.75 -18.43
N HIS A 47 -1.07 55.48 -17.56
CA HIS A 47 -0.52 54.89 -16.33
C HIS A 47 -1.61 54.33 -15.41
N SER A 48 -2.73 55.03 -15.29
CA SER A 48 -3.91 54.54 -14.56
C SER A 48 -4.47 53.24 -15.15
N MET A 49 -4.60 53.18 -16.48
CA MET A 49 -5.05 51.98 -17.21
C MET A 49 -4.10 50.79 -16.99
N PHE A 50 -2.79 50.96 -17.23
CA PHE A 50 -1.80 49.89 -17.05
C PHE A 50 -1.79 49.36 -15.62
N SER A 51 -1.84 50.26 -14.63
CA SER A 51 -1.95 49.90 -13.22
C SER A 51 -3.24 49.10 -12.94
N SER A 52 -4.38 49.50 -13.51
CA SER A 52 -5.66 48.82 -13.34
C SER A 52 -5.68 47.40 -13.95
N CYS A 53 -5.20 47.24 -15.18
CA CYS A 53 -5.06 45.93 -15.83
C CYS A 53 -4.18 44.99 -14.99
N HIS A 54 -3.00 45.46 -14.60
CA HIS A 54 -2.03 44.64 -13.85
C HIS A 54 -2.55 44.25 -12.44
N VAL A 55 -3.28 45.13 -11.76
CA VAL A 55 -3.98 44.77 -10.50
C VAL A 55 -5.10 43.75 -10.76
N HIS A 56 -5.81 43.86 -11.88
CA HIS A 56 -6.84 42.89 -12.25
C HIS A 56 -6.26 41.48 -12.51
N ASP A 57 -5.11 41.41 -13.20
CA ASP A 57 -4.44 40.15 -13.52
C ASP A 57 -4.03 39.39 -12.24
N TRP A 58 -3.47 40.08 -11.24
CA TRP A 58 -3.18 39.48 -9.93
C TRP A 58 -4.43 38.94 -9.22
N ARG A 59 -5.57 39.63 -9.35
CA ARG A 59 -6.85 39.16 -8.77
C ARG A 59 -7.32 37.84 -9.39
N LEU A 60 -7.15 37.69 -10.70
CA LEU A 60 -7.50 36.45 -11.42
C LEU A 60 -6.53 35.32 -11.04
N TYR A 61 -5.23 35.61 -11.04
CA TYR A 61 -4.19 34.65 -10.66
C TYR A 61 -4.36 34.14 -9.23
N LEU A 62 -4.60 35.02 -8.26
CA LEU A 62 -4.81 34.63 -6.86
C LEU A 62 -6.08 33.80 -6.67
N ARG A 63 -7.15 34.08 -7.43
CA ARG A 63 -8.37 33.23 -7.45
C ARG A 63 -8.08 31.83 -8.00
N GLU A 64 -7.27 31.71 -9.04
CA GLU A 64 -6.83 30.41 -9.58
C GLU A 64 -6.06 29.62 -8.50
N LYS A 65 -5.13 30.27 -7.78
CA LYS A 65 -4.36 29.61 -6.70
C LYS A 65 -5.22 29.22 -5.50
N ASP A 66 -6.18 30.05 -5.11
CA ASP A 66 -7.14 29.74 -4.04
C ASP A 66 -8.02 28.54 -4.41
N SER A 67 -8.54 28.49 -5.64
CA SER A 67 -9.28 27.34 -6.16
C SER A 67 -8.43 26.07 -6.20
N GLY A 68 -7.20 26.14 -6.70
CA GLY A 68 -6.28 25.00 -6.73
C GLY A 68 -5.86 24.52 -5.34
N PHE A 69 -5.77 25.43 -4.36
CA PHE A 69 -5.59 25.07 -2.96
C PHE A 69 -6.80 24.31 -2.41
N TYR A 70 -8.03 24.77 -2.70
CA TYR A 70 -9.26 24.13 -2.22
C TYR A 70 -9.33 22.64 -2.61
N ASP A 71 -9.01 22.32 -3.88
CA ASP A 71 -8.98 20.93 -4.37
C ASP A 71 -7.96 20.07 -3.60
N VAL A 72 -6.73 20.56 -3.42
CA VAL A 72 -5.67 19.83 -2.72
C VAL A 72 -5.94 19.74 -1.22
N ASN A 73 -6.60 20.74 -0.62
CA ASN A 73 -7.01 20.73 0.78
C ASN A 73 -8.13 19.70 1.04
N ASN A 74 -9.12 19.60 0.16
CA ASN A 74 -10.16 18.57 0.24
C ASN A 74 -9.57 17.16 0.15
N LEU A 75 -8.58 16.96 -0.73
CA LEU A 75 -7.81 15.73 -0.78
C LEU A 75 -7.06 15.50 0.53
N ALA A 76 -6.35 16.50 1.06
CA ALA A 76 -5.60 16.43 2.32
C ALA A 76 -6.47 16.05 3.53
N MET A 77 -7.73 16.47 3.57
CA MET A 77 -8.70 16.09 4.62
C MET A 77 -9.28 14.67 4.45
N THR A 78 -9.00 13.97 3.35
CA THR A 78 -9.50 12.60 3.11
C THR A 78 -8.57 11.56 3.75
N PRO A 79 -9.02 10.79 4.77
CA PRO A 79 -8.15 9.89 5.54
C PRO A 79 -7.83 8.56 4.85
N LYS A 80 -8.47 8.25 3.71
CA LYS A 80 -8.17 7.05 2.92
C LYS A 80 -7.18 7.38 1.81
N LEU A 81 -5.94 6.97 2.03
CA LEU A 81 -4.88 6.90 1.02
C LEU A 81 -4.76 5.46 0.54
N SER A 82 -4.54 5.23 -0.75
CA SER A 82 -4.32 3.87 -1.27
C SER A 82 -2.86 3.44 -1.09
N ARG A 83 -1.94 4.41 -1.11
CA ARG A 83 -0.51 4.28 -0.81
C ARG A 83 -0.06 5.42 0.11
N PRO A 84 -0.26 5.29 1.43
CA PRO A 84 -0.19 6.41 2.38
C PRO A 84 1.13 7.19 2.36
N GLY A 85 2.28 6.53 2.26
CA GLY A 85 3.58 7.20 2.18
C GLY A 85 3.74 8.07 0.92
N GLN A 86 3.58 7.48 -0.26
CA GLN A 86 3.82 8.16 -1.54
C GLN A 86 2.78 9.27 -1.78
N GLU A 87 1.50 8.99 -1.55
CA GLU A 87 0.42 9.97 -1.77
C GLU A 87 0.54 11.16 -0.81
N SER A 88 0.93 10.94 0.46
CA SER A 88 1.20 12.04 1.40
C SER A 88 2.38 12.89 0.96
N PHE A 89 3.47 12.27 0.51
CA PHE A 89 4.65 12.98 0.05
C PHE A 89 4.36 13.86 -1.17
N ASP A 90 3.66 13.33 -2.18
CA ASP A 90 3.31 14.09 -3.39
C ASP A 90 2.32 15.22 -3.10
N ARG A 91 1.42 15.06 -2.13
CA ARG A 91 0.54 16.12 -1.62
C ARG A 91 1.33 17.23 -0.92
N VAL A 92 2.21 16.89 0.04
CA VAL A 92 3.07 17.87 0.73
C VAL A 92 3.96 18.62 -0.28
N LYS A 93 4.55 17.91 -1.25
CA LYS A 93 5.34 18.51 -2.33
C LYS A 93 4.51 19.50 -3.17
N THR A 94 3.25 19.19 -3.45
CA THR A 94 2.34 20.05 -4.21
C THR A 94 1.90 21.28 -3.41
N LEU A 95 1.59 21.12 -2.12
CA LEU A 95 1.31 22.22 -1.20
C LEU A 95 2.52 23.16 -1.05
N ARG A 96 3.74 22.64 -0.88
CA ARG A 96 4.97 23.45 -0.79
C ARG A 96 5.22 24.27 -2.07
N ARG A 97 5.05 23.69 -3.26
CA ARG A 97 5.10 24.45 -4.53
C ARG A 97 4.07 25.58 -4.60
N MET A 98 2.87 25.39 -4.03
CA MET A 98 1.87 26.46 -3.95
C MET A 98 2.32 27.58 -3.00
N VAL A 99 2.90 27.26 -1.84
CA VAL A 99 3.52 28.25 -0.95
C VAL A 99 4.58 29.07 -1.70
N ASP A 100 5.52 28.42 -2.39
CA ASP A 100 6.56 29.11 -3.15
C ASP A 100 5.97 30.08 -4.20
N SER A 101 4.95 29.63 -4.93
CA SER A 101 4.23 30.44 -5.93
C SER A 101 3.49 31.64 -5.32
N ILE A 102 2.93 31.50 -4.11
CA ILE A 102 2.20 32.56 -3.41
C ILE A 102 3.16 33.55 -2.77
N LEU A 103 4.29 33.08 -2.22
CA LEU A 103 5.36 33.93 -1.70
C LEU A 103 5.99 34.78 -2.82
N PHE A 104 6.21 34.19 -4.00
CA PHE A 104 6.64 34.93 -5.20
C PHE A 104 5.63 36.01 -5.58
N THR A 105 4.34 35.65 -5.69
CA THR A 105 3.25 36.60 -6.00
C THR A 105 3.18 37.73 -4.97
N ARG A 106 3.30 37.42 -3.68
CA ARG A 106 3.33 38.41 -2.59
C ARG A 106 4.48 39.41 -2.77
N ALA A 107 5.67 38.93 -3.14
CA ALA A 107 6.82 39.78 -3.40
C ALA A 107 6.62 40.70 -4.63
N CYS A 108 6.02 40.19 -5.71
CA CYS A 108 5.65 41.00 -6.88
C CYS A 108 4.61 42.08 -6.53
N CYS A 109 3.53 41.71 -5.84
CA CYS A 109 2.51 42.65 -5.36
C CYS A 109 3.11 43.72 -4.44
N GLN A 110 4.01 43.34 -3.53
CA GLN A 110 4.71 44.27 -2.63
C GLN A 110 5.58 45.26 -3.41
N SER A 111 6.41 44.77 -4.35
CA SER A 111 7.27 45.62 -5.18
C SER A 111 6.46 46.63 -6.01
N HIS A 112 5.40 46.18 -6.68
CA HIS A 112 4.52 47.08 -7.46
C HIS A 112 3.80 48.08 -6.55
N ARG A 113 3.30 47.66 -5.39
CA ARG A 113 2.66 48.53 -4.40
C ARG A 113 3.60 49.62 -3.92
N ASP A 114 4.86 49.31 -3.66
CA ASP A 114 5.85 50.30 -3.23
C ASP A 114 6.16 51.31 -4.35
N VAL A 115 6.25 50.85 -5.62
CA VAL A 115 6.35 51.72 -6.81
C VAL A 115 5.13 52.65 -6.95
N LEU A 116 3.90 52.14 -6.78
CA LEU A 116 2.69 52.97 -6.79
C LEU A 116 2.68 54.00 -5.66
N LYS A 117 3.19 53.66 -4.47
CA LYS A 117 3.34 54.63 -3.37
C LYS A 117 4.33 55.74 -3.73
N THR A 118 5.47 55.42 -4.35
CA THR A 118 6.40 56.44 -4.89
C THR A 118 5.72 57.34 -5.92
N PHE A 119 4.96 56.79 -6.86
CA PHE A 119 4.19 57.61 -7.83
C PHE A 119 3.13 58.48 -7.17
N SER A 120 2.44 58.00 -6.13
CA SER A 120 1.44 58.77 -5.39
C SER A 120 2.02 59.95 -4.58
N ALA A 121 3.32 59.88 -4.25
CA ALA A 121 4.04 60.94 -3.54
C ALA A 121 4.58 62.05 -4.46
N LEU A 122 4.55 61.85 -5.79
CA LEU A 122 4.90 62.88 -6.75
C LEU A 122 3.76 63.91 -6.88
N PRO A 123 4.06 65.21 -7.06
CA PRO A 123 3.05 66.26 -7.26
C PRO A 123 2.47 66.21 -8.69
N VAL A 124 1.73 65.14 -8.98
CA VAL A 124 0.98 64.94 -10.22
C VAL A 124 -0.51 65.16 -9.96
N THR A 125 -1.27 65.49 -11.02
CA THR A 125 -2.71 65.82 -10.98
C THR A 125 -3.53 64.97 -10.02
N THR A 126 -4.32 65.63 -9.16
CA THR A 126 -5.08 65.05 -8.03
C THR A 126 -5.98 63.86 -8.38
N THR A 127 -6.47 63.77 -9.62
CA THR A 127 -7.28 62.66 -10.14
C THR A 127 -6.50 61.37 -10.38
N LEU A 128 -5.21 61.45 -10.70
CA LEU A 128 -4.35 60.27 -10.83
C LEU A 128 -3.97 59.72 -9.45
N GLY A 129 -3.64 60.60 -8.51
CA GLY A 129 -3.24 60.24 -7.15
C GLY A 129 -4.29 59.41 -6.40
N SER A 130 -5.57 59.73 -6.54
CA SER A 130 -6.66 58.94 -5.94
C SER A 130 -6.74 57.52 -6.52
N THR A 131 -6.66 57.37 -7.85
CA THR A 131 -6.74 56.05 -8.51
C THR A 131 -5.52 55.18 -8.18
N ILE A 132 -4.31 55.77 -8.18
CA ILE A 132 -3.08 55.07 -7.75
C ILE A 132 -3.18 54.63 -6.28
N THR A 133 -3.76 55.46 -5.41
CA THR A 133 -4.00 55.10 -4.00
C THR A 133 -4.97 53.93 -3.88
N THR A 134 -6.06 53.91 -4.66
CA THR A 134 -6.98 52.76 -4.72
C THR A 134 -6.28 51.48 -5.16
N HIS A 135 -5.45 51.54 -6.21
CA HIS A 135 -4.67 50.39 -6.69
C HIS A 135 -3.64 49.91 -5.65
N SER A 136 -2.96 50.82 -4.95
CA SER A 136 -2.08 50.48 -3.83
C SER A 136 -2.84 49.74 -2.71
N ASN A 137 -4.03 50.20 -2.35
CA ASN A 137 -4.85 49.57 -1.29
C ASN A 137 -5.37 48.18 -1.70
N LEU A 138 -5.66 47.98 -3.00
CA LEU A 138 -5.98 46.65 -3.54
C LEU A 138 -4.78 45.69 -3.48
N LEU A 139 -3.57 46.16 -3.80
CA LEU A 139 -2.35 45.36 -3.64
C LEU A 139 -2.05 45.06 -2.16
N ASP A 140 -2.24 46.01 -1.25
CA ASP A 140 -2.16 45.76 0.20
C ASP A 140 -3.15 44.65 0.63
N THR A 141 -4.37 44.63 0.07
CA THR A 141 -5.36 43.55 0.29
C THR A 141 -4.89 42.20 -0.28
N TYR A 142 -4.25 42.19 -1.46
CA TYR A 142 -3.74 40.96 -2.08
C TYR A 142 -2.52 40.40 -1.35
N ILE A 143 -1.65 41.25 -0.80
CA ILE A 143 -0.53 40.85 0.04
C ILE A 143 -1.04 40.13 1.29
N GLU A 144 -2.09 40.65 1.94
CA GLU A 144 -2.69 40.01 3.11
C GLU A 144 -3.47 38.73 2.77
N GLY A 145 -4.11 38.69 1.60
CA GLY A 145 -4.66 37.45 1.03
C GLY A 145 -3.58 36.37 0.83
N CYS A 146 -2.39 36.75 0.33
CA CYS A 146 -1.25 35.84 0.20
C CYS A 146 -0.75 35.33 1.56
N ASN A 147 -0.69 36.19 2.59
CA ASN A 147 -0.32 35.79 3.95
C ASN A 147 -1.32 34.76 4.50
N THR A 148 -2.62 35.05 4.38
CA THR A 148 -3.71 34.18 4.84
C THR A 148 -3.69 32.83 4.15
N LEU A 149 -3.57 32.81 2.81
CA LEU A 149 -3.51 31.59 2.02
C LEU A 149 -2.24 30.78 2.31
N THR A 150 -1.09 31.43 2.50
CA THR A 150 0.17 30.77 2.91
C THR A 150 0.01 30.06 4.26
N ASN A 151 -0.59 30.73 5.25
CA ASN A 151 -0.87 30.14 6.55
C ASN A 151 -1.83 28.95 6.46
N SER A 152 -2.88 29.06 5.63
CA SER A 152 -3.83 27.97 5.37
C SER A 152 -3.14 26.75 4.76
N ILE A 153 -2.29 26.95 3.74
CA ILE A 153 -1.52 25.86 3.10
C ILE A 153 -0.56 25.21 4.09
N ASN A 154 0.14 25.98 4.93
CA ASN A 154 1.02 25.45 5.96
C ASN A 154 0.26 24.60 6.99
N ASN A 155 -0.96 25.00 7.37
CA ASN A 155 -1.84 24.19 8.22
C ASN A 155 -2.23 22.88 7.54
N SER A 156 -2.56 22.89 6.23
CA SER A 156 -2.85 21.68 5.46
C SER A 156 -1.63 20.76 5.31
N ILE A 157 -0.41 21.31 5.18
CA ILE A 157 0.84 20.53 5.21
C ILE A 157 0.97 19.82 6.56
N GLY A 158 0.84 20.56 7.67
CA GLY A 158 0.91 19.99 9.02
C GLY A 158 -0.17 18.92 9.28
N LEU A 159 -1.37 19.09 8.72
CA LEU A 159 -2.42 18.08 8.79
C LEU A 159 -2.02 16.78 8.06
N VAL A 160 -1.46 16.86 6.85
CA VAL A 160 -1.00 15.68 6.08
C VAL A 160 0.17 14.99 6.79
N GLU A 161 1.16 15.75 7.27
CA GLU A 161 2.32 15.23 7.99
C GLU A 161 1.90 14.52 9.30
N ASN A 162 0.99 15.11 10.08
CA ASN A 162 0.42 14.47 11.27
C ASN A 162 -0.41 13.21 10.95
N THR A 163 -1.21 13.23 9.88
CA THR A 163 -2.03 12.08 9.46
C THR A 163 -1.15 10.90 9.05
N LEU A 164 -0.06 11.15 8.32
CA LEU A 164 0.93 10.14 7.97
C LEU A 164 1.64 9.58 9.22
N LEU A 165 2.02 10.43 10.17
CA LEU A 165 2.66 10.01 11.42
C LEU A 165 1.75 9.11 12.26
N LEU A 166 0.48 9.49 12.42
CA LEU A 166 -0.53 8.68 13.13
C LEU A 166 -0.79 7.35 12.42
N HIS A 167 -0.82 7.34 11.08
CA HIS A 167 -0.97 6.12 10.31
C HIS A 167 0.19 5.15 10.55
N ASN A 168 1.43 5.63 10.44
CA ASN A 168 2.63 4.81 10.68
C ASN A 168 2.68 4.26 12.12
N GLN A 169 2.27 5.07 13.12
CA GLN A 169 2.16 4.61 14.51
C GLN A 169 1.11 3.50 14.68
N LEU A 170 -0.05 3.64 14.03
CA LEU A 170 -1.11 2.64 14.07
C LEU A 170 -0.72 1.33 13.37
N GLU A 171 -0.05 1.40 12.21
CA GLU A 171 0.49 0.22 11.53
C GLU A 171 1.55 -0.48 12.38
N THR A 172 2.46 0.26 13.00
CA THR A 172 3.48 -0.29 13.91
C THR A 172 2.83 -1.01 15.09
N ALA A 173 1.87 -0.36 15.77
CA ALA A 173 1.16 -0.96 16.89
C ALA A 173 0.36 -2.22 16.48
N LYS A 174 -0.22 -2.24 15.27
CA LYS A 174 -0.88 -3.42 14.72
C LYS A 174 0.11 -4.56 14.50
N LEU A 175 1.24 -4.29 13.85
CA LEU A 175 2.30 -5.27 13.62
C LEU A 175 2.83 -5.84 14.94
N ASP A 176 3.05 -5.02 15.96
CA ASP A 176 3.44 -5.49 17.30
C ASP A 176 2.41 -6.46 17.90
N THR A 177 1.11 -6.20 17.71
CA THR A 177 0.06 -7.14 18.19
C THR A 177 0.04 -8.45 17.42
N GLU A 178 0.24 -8.43 16.10
CA GLU A 178 0.31 -9.62 15.25
C GLU A 178 1.58 -10.44 15.56
N ILE A 179 2.74 -9.80 15.72
CA ILE A 179 4.00 -10.45 16.12
C ILE A 179 3.88 -11.10 17.50
N ARG A 180 3.23 -10.42 18.46
CA ARG A 180 2.99 -10.98 19.80
C ARG A 180 2.09 -12.21 19.77
N ASP A 181 1.05 -12.21 18.93
CA ASP A 181 0.16 -13.37 18.80
C ASP A 181 0.85 -14.53 18.07
N MET A 182 1.56 -14.27 16.97
CA MET A 182 2.39 -15.28 16.29
C MET A 182 3.43 -15.90 17.25
N THR A 183 4.06 -15.09 18.10
CA THR A 183 5.01 -15.56 19.13
C THR A 183 4.32 -16.49 20.13
N LYS A 184 3.08 -16.17 20.54
CA LYS A 184 2.26 -17.02 21.43
C LYS A 184 1.87 -18.33 20.75
N GLN A 185 1.41 -18.29 19.50
CA GLN A 185 1.08 -19.48 18.71
C GLN A 185 2.31 -20.40 18.54
N MET A 186 3.47 -19.82 18.20
CA MET A 186 4.74 -20.55 18.08
C MET A 186 5.15 -21.20 19.42
N LYS A 187 5.03 -20.49 20.54
CA LYS A 187 5.32 -21.05 21.87
C LYS A 187 4.41 -22.24 22.22
N ASN A 188 3.13 -22.16 21.89
CA ASN A 188 2.19 -23.27 22.09
C ASN A 188 2.57 -24.47 21.21
N SER A 189 2.85 -24.26 19.92
CA SER A 189 3.29 -25.32 19.00
C SER A 189 4.58 -26.01 19.46
N ILE A 190 5.54 -25.26 20.02
CA ILE A 190 6.75 -25.84 20.62
C ILE A 190 6.42 -26.73 21.83
N ALA A 191 5.47 -26.33 22.69
CA ALA A 191 5.03 -27.12 23.83
C ALA A 191 4.27 -28.40 23.39
N ASP A 192 3.42 -28.31 22.37
CA ASP A 192 2.72 -29.45 21.80
C ASP A 192 3.70 -30.45 21.18
N ASN A 193 4.69 -29.97 20.41
CA ASN A 193 5.76 -30.78 19.86
C ASN A 193 6.59 -31.48 20.96
N ALA A 194 6.86 -30.80 22.08
CA ALA A 194 7.52 -31.43 23.23
C ALA A 194 6.67 -32.56 23.86
N SER A 195 5.34 -32.38 23.96
CA SER A 195 4.42 -33.42 24.42
C SER A 195 4.39 -34.62 23.46
N ILE A 196 4.38 -34.37 22.14
CA ILE A 196 4.45 -35.41 21.11
C ILE A 196 5.77 -36.18 21.21
N MET A 197 6.91 -35.48 21.40
CA MET A 197 8.22 -36.13 21.56
C MET A 197 8.28 -37.08 22.77
N VAL A 198 7.62 -36.73 23.90
CA VAL A 198 7.48 -37.66 25.04
C VAL A 198 6.66 -38.89 24.65
N LYS A 199 5.49 -38.71 24.02
CA LYS A 199 4.65 -39.85 23.56
C LYS A 199 5.38 -40.76 22.58
N VAL A 200 6.16 -40.20 21.64
CA VAL A 200 6.98 -40.98 20.70
C VAL A 200 8.06 -41.78 21.43
N ARG A 201 8.70 -41.21 22.47
CA ARG A 201 9.66 -41.92 23.31
C ARG A 201 9.01 -43.08 24.07
N ASP A 202 7.83 -42.87 24.65
CA ASP A 202 7.10 -43.90 25.40
C ASP A 202 6.64 -45.03 24.49
N LEU A 203 6.11 -44.72 23.29
CA LEU A 203 5.76 -45.71 22.27
C LEU A 203 6.99 -46.49 21.78
N THR A 204 8.15 -45.84 21.64
CA THR A 204 9.40 -46.50 21.30
C THR A 204 9.82 -47.49 22.39
N ALA A 205 9.69 -47.11 23.66
CA ALA A 205 9.96 -48.02 24.78
C ALA A 205 8.97 -49.20 24.82
N GLN A 206 7.67 -48.96 24.60
CA GLN A 206 6.66 -50.02 24.51
C GLN A 206 6.98 -51.00 23.37
N ASN A 207 7.29 -50.51 22.17
CA ASN A 207 7.66 -51.34 21.03
C ASN A 207 8.86 -52.25 21.32
N ASN A 208 9.88 -51.75 22.03
CA ASN A 208 11.01 -52.57 22.46
C ASN A 208 10.58 -53.70 23.41
N THR A 209 9.66 -53.45 24.35
CA THR A 209 9.13 -54.52 25.22
C THR A 209 8.29 -55.56 24.47
N VAL A 210 7.57 -55.15 23.42
CA VAL A 210 6.82 -56.06 22.55
C VAL A 210 7.79 -56.91 21.71
N LEU A 211 8.87 -56.32 21.20
CA LEU A 211 9.89 -57.02 20.43
C LEU A 211 10.55 -58.15 21.25
N GLU A 212 10.93 -57.89 22.52
CA GLU A 212 11.47 -58.92 23.41
C GLU A 212 10.46 -60.04 23.71
N ARG A 213 9.16 -59.71 23.87
CA ARG A 213 8.11 -60.73 24.03
C ARG A 213 7.94 -61.59 22.78
N VAL A 214 7.99 -60.99 21.58
CA VAL A 214 7.91 -61.73 20.31
C VAL A 214 9.13 -62.65 20.14
N LYS A 215 10.33 -62.18 20.52
CA LYS A 215 11.54 -62.99 20.52
C LYS A 215 11.42 -64.22 21.43
N HIS A 216 11.03 -64.03 22.69
CA HIS A 216 10.80 -65.12 23.63
C HIS A 216 9.74 -66.12 23.14
N LEU A 217 8.62 -65.64 22.56
CA LEU A 217 7.60 -66.51 21.96
C LEU A 217 8.14 -67.29 20.74
N THR A 218 9.04 -66.70 19.97
CA THR A 218 9.69 -67.36 18.83
C THR A 218 10.63 -68.48 19.31
N GLU A 219 11.41 -68.21 20.37
CA GLU A 219 12.27 -69.21 21.03
C GLU A 219 11.43 -70.36 21.62
N GLN A 220 10.33 -70.06 22.32
CA GLN A 220 9.40 -71.07 22.84
C GLN A 220 8.76 -71.91 21.73
N ASN A 221 8.29 -71.28 20.65
CA ASN A 221 7.71 -71.99 19.51
C ASN A 221 8.74 -72.87 18.80
N GLY A 222 10.01 -72.45 18.73
CA GLY A 222 11.10 -73.28 18.23
C GLY A 222 11.27 -74.57 19.04
N ALA A 223 11.35 -74.45 20.37
CA ALA A 223 11.45 -75.61 21.27
C ALA A 223 10.21 -76.53 21.24
N VAL A 224 9.01 -75.97 21.04
CA VAL A 224 7.79 -76.76 20.83
C VAL A 224 7.85 -77.50 19.49
N MET A 225 8.30 -76.85 18.42
CA MET A 225 8.43 -77.46 17.10
C MET A 225 9.46 -78.60 17.09
N GLU A 226 10.57 -78.44 17.79
CA GLU A 226 11.57 -79.50 18.02
C GLU A 226 10.97 -80.71 18.74
N LYS A 227 10.20 -80.48 19.83
CA LYS A 227 9.46 -81.56 20.51
C LYS A 227 8.40 -82.23 19.64
N VAL A 228 7.69 -81.48 18.80
CA VAL A 228 6.70 -82.04 17.86
C VAL A 228 7.42 -82.88 16.80
N GLN A 229 8.59 -82.46 16.33
CA GLN A 229 9.42 -83.23 15.41
C GLN A 229 9.94 -84.52 16.06
N GLU A 230 10.44 -84.46 17.30
CA GLU A 230 10.85 -85.62 18.10
C GLU A 230 9.68 -86.61 18.30
N LEU A 231 8.50 -86.11 18.72
CA LEU A 231 7.29 -86.93 18.87
C LEU A 231 6.82 -87.54 17.55
N THR A 232 6.96 -86.83 16.43
CA THR A 232 6.64 -87.36 15.10
C THR A 232 7.64 -88.46 14.70
N GLN A 233 8.92 -88.27 14.98
CA GLN A 233 9.96 -89.25 14.69
C GLN A 233 9.83 -90.51 15.56
N ASN A 234 9.42 -90.35 16.82
CA ASN A 234 9.08 -91.44 17.73
C ASN A 234 7.76 -92.14 17.33
N SER A 235 6.75 -91.42 16.84
CA SER A 235 5.52 -92.05 16.33
C SER A 235 5.73 -92.79 15.00
N VAL A 236 6.73 -92.40 14.20
CA VAL A 236 7.20 -93.20 13.06
C VAL A 236 7.86 -94.51 13.54
N ASN A 237 8.60 -94.50 14.66
CA ASN A 237 9.04 -95.74 15.30
C ASN A 237 7.86 -96.58 15.82
N ASP A 238 6.81 -95.97 16.40
CA ASP A 238 5.59 -96.70 16.73
C ASP A 238 4.86 -97.23 15.48
N SER A 239 4.93 -96.55 14.34
CA SER A 239 4.45 -97.06 13.05
C SER A 239 5.25 -98.27 12.58
N VAL A 240 6.58 -98.29 12.81
CA VAL A 240 7.43 -99.47 12.60
C VAL A 240 7.07 -100.59 13.57
N VAL A 241 6.76 -100.28 14.85
CA VAL A 241 6.28 -101.27 15.84
C VAL A 241 4.90 -101.82 15.47
N VAL A 242 3.96 -100.99 15.01
CA VAL A 242 2.65 -101.43 14.50
C VAL A 242 2.80 -102.27 13.23
N THR A 243 3.74 -101.91 12.35
CA THR A 243 4.08 -102.73 11.16
C THR A 243 4.69 -104.06 11.59
N LEU A 244 5.59 -104.06 12.58
CA LEU A 244 6.20 -105.27 13.15
C LEU A 244 5.16 -106.17 13.83
N ILE A 245 4.23 -105.59 14.60
CA ILE A 245 3.09 -106.30 15.22
C ILE A 245 2.16 -106.86 14.13
N THR A 246 1.88 -106.11 13.07
CA THR A 246 1.05 -106.56 11.94
C THR A 246 1.72 -107.73 11.19
N VAL A 247 3.04 -107.64 10.96
CA VAL A 247 3.82 -108.71 10.34
C VAL A 247 3.92 -109.93 11.25
N LEU A 248 4.20 -109.77 12.56
CA LEU A 248 4.16 -110.89 13.51
C LEU A 248 2.76 -111.53 13.57
N SER A 249 1.69 -110.72 13.55
CA SER A 249 0.30 -111.23 13.53
C SER A 249 0.01 -112.04 12.26
N ALA A 250 0.59 -111.65 11.12
CA ALA A 250 0.48 -112.41 9.87
C ALA A 250 1.27 -113.73 9.87
N PHE A 251 2.32 -113.86 10.69
CA PHE A 251 3.11 -115.10 10.81
C PHE A 251 2.69 -116.02 11.96
N TYR A 252 2.07 -115.52 13.03
CA TYR A 252 1.82 -116.29 14.26
C TYR A 252 0.39 -116.84 14.45
N LEU A 253 -0.50 -116.68 13.46
CA LEU A 253 -1.88 -117.21 13.49
C LEU A 253 -2.24 -118.07 12.26
N PRO A 254 -1.78 -119.34 12.18
CA PRO A 254 -2.26 -120.32 11.20
C PRO A 254 -3.50 -121.06 11.74
N GLY A 255 -4.72 -120.80 11.21
CA GLY A 255 -5.94 -121.27 11.91
C GLY A 255 -7.25 -121.60 11.18
N ARG A 256 -7.41 -121.39 9.85
CA ARG A 256 -8.51 -121.88 8.96
C ARG A 256 -9.99 -121.60 9.32
N PHE A 257 -10.75 -121.03 8.35
CA PHE A 257 -12.13 -121.33 7.88
C PHE A 257 -12.59 -120.09 7.06
N VAL A 258 -12.63 -120.08 5.72
CA VAL A 258 -13.54 -120.74 4.75
C VAL A 258 -14.99 -120.20 4.75
N ALA A 259 -15.41 -119.71 3.56
CA ALA A 259 -16.78 -119.61 3.01
C ALA A 259 -17.68 -118.36 3.20
N LEU A 260 -17.75 -117.57 2.11
CA LEU A 260 -18.96 -117.29 1.28
C LEU A 260 -19.98 -116.16 1.61
N SER A 261 -20.47 -115.61 0.49
CA SER A 261 -21.59 -114.67 0.25
C SER A 261 -21.40 -113.19 0.63
N SER A 262 -21.87 -112.18 -0.11
CA SER A 262 -22.00 -111.85 -1.56
C SER A 262 -22.96 -110.65 -1.72
N PHE A 263 -22.78 -109.77 -2.73
CA PHE A 263 -23.58 -108.55 -3.06
C PHE A 263 -23.55 -107.41 -2.01
N SER A 264 -23.75 -106.09 -2.26
CA SER A 264 -23.60 -105.13 -3.40
C SER A 264 -23.94 -103.71 -2.84
N PHE A 265 -23.69 -102.52 -3.40
CA PHE A 265 -23.11 -102.00 -4.67
C PHE A 265 -22.46 -100.59 -4.39
N CYS A 266 -21.62 -99.97 -5.23
CA CYS A 266 -21.93 -98.95 -6.29
C CYS A 266 -22.91 -97.82 -5.85
N VAL A 267 -22.72 -96.50 -6.07
CA VAL A 267 -22.12 -95.72 -7.18
C VAL A 267 -21.55 -94.35 -6.70
N CYS A 268 -20.66 -93.75 -7.51
CA CYS A 268 -20.28 -92.33 -7.74
C CYS A 268 -21.17 -91.20 -7.15
N HIS A 269 -20.67 -89.97 -6.90
CA HIS A 269 -19.92 -89.14 -7.87
C HIS A 269 -18.81 -88.26 -7.31
#